data_AF-I6X9D2-F1
#
_entry.id   AF-I6X9D2-F1
#
_cell.length_a   1.000
_cell.length_b   1.000
_cell.length_c   1.000
_cell.angle_alpha   90.00
_cell.angle_beta   90.00
_cell.angle_gamma   90.00
#
_symmetry.space_group_name_H-M   'P 1'
#
loop_
_entity.id
_entity.type
_entity.pdbx_description
1 polymer ?
#
loop_
_entity_poly.entity_id
_entity_poly.type
_entity_poly.pdbx_seq_one_letter_code
_entity_poly.pdbx_strand_id
1 'polypeptide(L)'
;MLHSSFGHLEGIQQPLIDELAELDHVLGKLPDAYRIIGRAGGIYGDFFNFYLCDISLKVNGLQPGGPVRTVKLFGQPTGRCTPQ
;
A
#
# COMPACT_ATOMS: atom_id res chain seq x y z
N MET A 1 38.64 -16.11 -12.31
CA MET A 1 37.34 -15.42 -12.44
C MET A 1 36.17 -16.36 -12.69
N LEU A 2 36.34 -17.44 -13.49
CA LEU A 2 35.23 -18.37 -13.75
C LEU A 2 34.82 -19.17 -12.49
N HIS A 3 35.77 -19.65 -11.67
CA HIS A 3 35.47 -20.38 -10.43
C HIS A 3 34.66 -19.59 -9.39
N SER A 4 34.91 -18.29 -9.23
CA SER A 4 34.13 -17.47 -8.30
C SER A 4 32.68 -17.29 -8.78
N SER A 5 32.44 -17.29 -10.09
CA SER A 5 31.09 -17.20 -10.66
C SER A 5 30.28 -18.47 -10.39
N PHE A 6 30.88 -19.65 -10.55
CA PHE A 6 30.24 -20.93 -10.24
C PHE A 6 29.93 -21.07 -8.75
N GLY A 7 30.83 -20.66 -7.85
CA GLY A 7 30.58 -20.70 -6.41
C GLY A 7 29.41 -19.82 -5.95
N HIS A 8 29.26 -18.62 -6.54
CA HIS A 8 28.09 -17.76 -6.25
C HIS A 8 26.79 -18.34 -6.81
N LEU A 9 26.85 -18.95 -7.99
CA LEU A 9 25.70 -19.61 -8.60
C LEU A 9 25.24 -20.80 -7.75
N GLU A 10 26.13 -21.65 -7.25
CA GLU A 10 25.76 -22.79 -6.39
C GLU A 10 25.08 -22.36 -5.08
N GLY A 11 25.53 -21.25 -4.47
CA GLY A 11 24.92 -20.72 -3.24
C GLY A 11 23.53 -20.10 -3.41
N ILE A 12 23.20 -19.61 -4.61
CA ILE A 12 21.90 -18.95 -4.89
C ILE A 12 20.92 -19.89 -5.60
N GLN A 13 21.41 -20.83 -6.40
CA GLN A 13 20.56 -21.71 -7.22
C GLN A 13 19.62 -22.56 -6.37
N GLN A 14 20.12 -23.21 -5.32
CA GLN A 14 19.30 -24.18 -4.58
C GLN A 14 18.15 -23.52 -3.81
N PRO A 15 18.37 -22.44 -3.03
CA PRO A 15 17.27 -21.74 -2.37
C PRO A 15 16.26 -21.17 -3.37
N LEU A 16 16.73 -20.65 -4.51
CA LEU A 16 15.82 -20.13 -5.53
C LEU A 16 14.96 -21.24 -6.14
N ILE A 17 15.53 -22.42 -6.41
CA ILE A 17 14.79 -23.59 -6.90
C ILE A 17 13.71 -24.00 -5.89
N ASP A 18 14.07 -24.05 -4.60
CA ASP A 18 13.14 -24.41 -3.52
C ASP A 18 12.00 -23.38 -3.39
N GLU A 19 12.26 -22.10 -3.68
CA GLU A 19 11.31 -20.98 -3.61
C GLU A 19 10.61 -20.64 -4.95
N LEU A 20 10.84 -21.39 -6.03
CA LEU A 20 10.26 -21.08 -7.35
C LEU A 20 8.74 -20.99 -7.33
N ALA A 21 8.08 -21.83 -6.52
CA ALA A 21 6.62 -21.80 -6.37
C ALA A 21 6.13 -20.51 -5.69
N GLU A 22 6.89 -19.99 -4.72
CA GLU A 22 6.58 -18.71 -4.08
C GLU A 22 6.81 -17.55 -5.04
N LEU A 23 7.90 -17.57 -5.80
CA LEU A 23 8.18 -16.58 -6.83
C LEU A 23 7.07 -16.56 -7.90
N ASP A 24 6.65 -17.71 -8.41
CA ASP A 24 5.56 -17.83 -9.39
C ASP A 24 4.24 -17.27 -8.82
N HIS A 25 3.91 -17.58 -7.57
CA HIS A 25 2.73 -17.04 -6.91
C HIS A 25 2.78 -15.51 -6.75
N VAL A 26 3.93 -14.95 -6.39
CA VAL A 26 4.11 -13.50 -6.32
C VAL A 26 3.95 -12.88 -7.70
N LEU A 27 4.63 -13.40 -8.71
CA LEU A 27 4.54 -12.93 -10.10
C LEU A 27 3.11 -13.04 -10.65
N GLY A 28 2.39 -14.10 -10.32
CA GLY A 28 0.98 -14.28 -10.70
C GLY A 28 0.03 -13.25 -10.09
N LYS A 29 0.34 -12.72 -8.89
CA LYS A 29 -0.45 -11.66 -8.24
C LYS A 29 -0.14 -10.26 -8.74
N LEU A 30 1.05 -10.03 -9.29
CA LEU A 30 1.49 -8.71 -9.72
C LEU A 30 0.54 -8.06 -10.74
N PRO A 31 0.09 -8.73 -11.83
CA PRO A 31 -0.81 -8.11 -12.80
C PRO A 31 -2.10 -7.55 -12.18
N ASP A 32 -2.71 -8.28 -11.25
CA ASP A 32 -3.92 -7.83 -10.56
C ASP A 32 -3.64 -6.66 -9.61
N ALA A 33 -2.55 -6.72 -8.84
CA ALA A 33 -2.13 -5.62 -7.99
C ALA A 33 -1.87 -4.35 -8.80
N TYR A 34 -1.15 -4.45 -9.93
CA TYR A 34 -0.90 -3.32 -10.83
C TYR A 34 -2.19 -2.77 -11.45
N ARG A 35 -3.15 -3.63 -11.83
CA ARG A 35 -4.46 -3.19 -12.33
C ARG A 35 -5.24 -2.41 -11.28
N ILE A 36 -5.20 -2.83 -10.01
CA ILE A 36 -5.85 -2.13 -8.90
C ILE A 36 -5.19 -0.76 -8.68
N ILE A 37 -3.86 -0.70 -8.60
CA ILE A 37 -3.11 0.55 -8.46
C ILE A 37 -3.42 1.50 -9.62
N GLY A 38 -3.40 1.00 -10.85
CA GLY A 38 -3.74 1.78 -12.05
C GLY A 38 -5.15 2.36 -11.97
N ARG A 39 -6.14 1.61 -11.49
CA ARG A 39 -7.51 2.12 -11.30
C ARG A 39 -7.66 3.11 -10.15
N ALA A 40 -6.96 2.87 -9.04
CA ALA A 40 -7.07 3.69 -7.84
C ALA A 40 -6.31 5.02 -7.97
N GLY A 41 -5.12 5.01 -8.59
CA GLY A 41 -4.23 6.16 -8.67
C GLY A 41 -3.82 6.61 -10.07
N GLY A 42 -3.96 5.78 -11.11
CA GLY A 42 -3.42 6.06 -12.45
C GLY A 42 -4.43 6.58 -13.47
N ILE A 43 -5.69 6.10 -13.44
CA ILE A 43 -6.71 6.49 -14.44
C ILE A 43 -7.02 7.99 -14.38
N TYR A 44 -6.84 8.61 -13.22
CA TYR A 44 -7.16 10.03 -12.99
C TYR A 44 -5.95 10.98 -13.12
N GLY A 45 -4.75 10.46 -13.44
CA GLY A 45 -3.51 11.24 -13.45
C GLY A 45 -3.03 11.63 -12.04
N ASP A 46 -2.22 12.69 -11.93
CA ASP A 46 -1.69 13.22 -10.65
C ASP A 46 -2.74 14.03 -9.85
N PHE A 47 -4.03 13.76 -10.06
CA PHE A 47 -5.14 14.50 -9.43
C PHE A 47 -6.18 13.57 -8.83
N PHE A 48 -6.50 13.78 -7.55
CA PHE A 48 -7.67 13.18 -6.94
C PHE A 48 -8.92 13.98 -7.35
N ASN A 49 -9.87 13.34 -8.04
CA ASN A 49 -11.13 13.97 -8.45
C ASN A 49 -12.15 14.10 -7.30
N PHE A 50 -11.69 14.19 -6.06
CA PHE A 50 -12.52 14.26 -4.87
C PHE A 50 -12.24 15.53 -4.08
N TYR A 51 -13.29 16.06 -3.46
CA TYR A 51 -13.17 17.19 -2.55
C TYR A 51 -13.16 16.70 -1.12
N LEU A 52 -12.13 17.07 -0.38
CA LEU A 52 -11.98 16.65 1.00
C LEU A 52 -12.69 17.65 1.91
N CYS A 53 -13.81 17.24 2.49
CA CYS A 53 -14.60 18.09 3.37
C CYS A 53 -14.05 18.16 4.79
N ASP A 54 -13.57 17.03 5.32
CA ASP A 54 -13.07 16.92 6.68
C ASP A 54 -11.91 15.94 6.73
N ILE A 55 -10.91 16.22 7.58
CA ILE A 55 -9.91 15.24 8.00
C ILE A 55 -10.12 14.94 9.48
N SER A 56 -10.22 13.65 9.80
CA SER A 56 -10.25 13.17 11.18
C SER A 56 -9.28 12.00 11.35
N LEU A 57 -8.62 11.95 12.50
CA LEU A 57 -7.72 10.87 12.87
C LEU A 57 -8.34 10.01 13.96
N LYS A 58 -8.27 8.69 13.80
CA LYS A 58 -8.64 7.73 14.84
C LYS A 58 -7.39 7.27 15.55
N VAL A 59 -7.25 7.63 16.82
CA VAL A 59 -6.06 7.35 17.64
C VAL A 59 -6.46 6.62 18.92
N ASN A 60 -5.58 5.78 19.44
CA ASN A 60 -5.79 5.14 20.74
C ASN A 60 -5.84 6.21 21.85
N GLY A 61 -6.63 5.96 22.89
CA GLY A 61 -6.62 6.79 24.09
C GLY A 61 -5.25 6.76 24.79
N LEU A 62 -4.96 7.80 25.57
CA LEU A 62 -3.67 7.94 26.27
C LEU A 62 -3.43 6.90 27.39
N GLN A 63 -4.48 6.17 27.81
CA GLN A 63 -4.41 5.16 28.85
C GLN A 63 -4.43 3.75 28.23
N PRO A 64 -3.63 2.79 28.73
CA PRO A 64 -3.77 1.38 28.34
C PRO A 64 -5.20 0.87 28.57
N GLY A 65 -5.79 0.24 27.56
CA GLY A 65 -7.20 -0.19 27.58
C GLY A 65 -8.24 0.94 27.44
N GLY A 66 -7.80 2.18 27.27
CA GLY A 66 -8.68 3.32 27.06
C GLY A 66 -9.41 3.27 25.71
N PRO A 67 -10.55 3.98 25.57
CA PRO A 67 -11.31 3.98 24.34
C PRO A 67 -10.55 4.68 23.21
N VAL A 68 -10.69 4.15 21.99
CA VAL A 68 -10.21 4.81 20.78
C VAL A 68 -10.94 6.14 20.58
N ARG A 69 -10.20 7.20 20.28
CA ARG A 69 -10.71 8.56 20.08
C ARG A 69 -10.62 8.96 18.62
N THR A 70 -11.65 9.66 18.14
CA THR A 70 -11.61 10.31 16.84
C THR A 70 -11.36 11.80 17.05
N VAL A 71 -10.27 12.31 16.50
CA VAL A 71 -9.86 13.71 16.56
C VAL A 71 -10.15 14.34 15.19
N LYS A 72 -11.07 15.30 15.14
CA LYS A 72 -11.27 16.12 13.94
C LYS A 72 -10.10 17.10 13.83
N LEU A 73 -9.35 17.05 12.73
CA LEU A 73 -8.22 17.95 12.49
C LEU A 73 -8.69 19.28 11.90
N PHE A 74 -9.36 19.21 10.76
CA PHE A 74 -9.90 20.38 10.07
C PHE A 74 -11.09 19.98 9.20
N GLY A 75 -11.91 20.96 8.85
CA GLY A 75 -13.10 20.76 8.05
C GLY A 75 -13.62 22.04 7.44
N GLN A 76 -14.33 21.95 6.32
CA GLN A 76 -14.94 23.08 5.65
C GLN A 76 -16.38 23.31 6.16
N PRO A 77 -16.67 24.42 6.85
CA PRO A 77 -18.00 24.65 7.46
C PRO A 77 -19.07 25.12 6.46
N THR A 78 -18.69 25.68 5.31
CA THR A 78 -19.61 26.31 4.35
C THR A 78 -19.35 25.85 2.91
N GLY A 79 -20.22 26.21 1.96
CA GLY A 79 -20.01 25.92 0.55
C GLY A 79 -20.23 24.44 0.23
N ARG A 80 -19.32 23.82 -0.52
CA ARG A 80 -19.49 22.47 -1.10
C ARG A 80 -19.79 21.35 -0.08
N CYS A 81 -19.41 21.53 1.18
CA CYS A 81 -19.55 20.53 2.24
C CYS A 81 -20.78 20.75 3.14
N THR A 82 -21.60 21.77 2.87
CA THR A 82 -22.83 22.01 3.63
C THR A 82 -23.92 21.02 3.20
N PRO A 83 -24.71 20.44 4.14
CA PRO A 83 -25.87 19.62 3.80
C PRO A 83 -26.86 20.38 2.89
N GLN A 84 -27.48 19.66 1.95
CA GLN A 84 -28.52 20.19 1.04
C GLN A 84 -29.89 20.21 1.73
#